data_AF-A0A183AE21-F1
#
_entry.id   AF-A0A183AE21-F1
#
_cell.length_a   1.000
_cell.length_b   1.000
_cell.length_c   1.000
_cell.angle_alpha   90.00
_cell.angle_beta   90.00
_cell.angle_gamma   90.00
#
_symmetry.space_group_name_H-M   'P 1'
#
loop_
_entity.id
_entity.type
_entity.pdbx_description
1 polymer ?
#
loop_
_entity_poly.entity_id
_entity_poly.type
_entity_poly.pdbx_seq_one_letter_code
_entity_poly.pdbx_strand_id
1 'polypeptide(L)'
;MLKRRNRVWKAFNAHGSNYDRSKALQNACSAMKSRKRLVYEKSLESEVAATPNLFYAYLRRRTRATVDIPKLEINGALTETDVDKAEAFARHCASVYDTDTSSSPRLS
;
A
#
# COMPACT_ATOMS: atom_id res chain seq x y z
N MET A 1 11.77 15.27 16.61
CA MET A 1 11.37 13.85 16.40
C MET A 1 11.92 13.24 15.11
N LEU A 2 11.65 13.79 13.92
CA LEU A 2 12.11 13.22 12.63
C LEU A 2 13.66 13.07 12.52
N LYS A 3 14.41 14.10 12.90
CA LYS A 3 15.89 14.06 12.92
C LYS A 3 16.42 12.91 13.81
N ARG A 4 15.79 12.70 14.97
CA ARG A 4 16.14 11.62 15.92
C ARG A 4 15.81 10.24 15.36
N ARG A 5 14.63 10.05 14.77
CA ARG A 5 14.24 8.82 14.08
C ARG A 5 15.23 8.48 12.97
N ASN A 6 15.56 9.45 12.11
CA ASN A 6 16.46 9.23 10.98
C ASN A 6 17.88 8.87 11.44
N ARG A 7 18.37 9.45 12.54
CA ARG A 7 19.66 9.10 13.12
C ARG A 7 19.69 7.65 13.61
N VAL A 8 18.67 7.21 14.35
CA VAL A 8 18.59 5.83 14.87
C VAL A 8 18.39 4.81 13.74
N TRP A 9 17.58 5.15 12.73
CA TRP A 9 17.42 4.33 11.52
C TRP A 9 18.74 4.13 10.76
N LYS A 10 19.52 5.21 10.58
CA LYS A 10 20.85 5.12 9.94
C LYS A 10 21.82 4.24 10.75
N ALA A 11 21.83 4.39 12.07
CA ALA A 11 22.68 3.57 12.94
C ALA A 11 22.31 2.08 12.89
N PHE A 12 21.00 1.78 12.85
CA PHE A 12 20.51 0.41 12.66
C PHE A 12 20.94 -0.17 11.31
N ASN A 13 20.76 0.56 10.21
CA ASN A 13 21.16 0.08 8.88
C ASN A 13 22.68 -0.12 8.73
N ALA A 14 23.50 0.66 9.44
CA ALA A 14 24.96 0.57 9.35
C ALA A 14 25.56 -0.55 10.21
N HIS A 15 24.95 -0.87 11.36
CA HIS A 15 25.57 -1.74 12.38
C HIS A 15 24.66 -2.87 12.89
N GLY A 16 23.43 -2.99 12.38
CA GLY A 16 22.47 -4.03 12.78
C GLY A 16 21.95 -3.94 14.21
N SER A 17 22.37 -2.93 14.99
CA SER A 17 22.01 -2.78 16.40
C SER A 17 20.86 -1.79 16.61
N ASN A 18 20.20 -1.85 17.78
CA ASN A 18 19.14 -0.93 18.20
C ASN A 18 17.81 -1.00 17.40
N TYR A 19 17.45 -2.19 16.89
CA TYR A 19 16.18 -2.40 16.19
C TYR A 19 14.97 -1.95 17.01
N ASP A 20 14.85 -2.39 18.26
CA ASP A 20 13.70 -2.06 19.12
C ASP A 20 13.57 -0.55 19.34
N ARG A 21 14.69 0.12 19.55
CA ARG A 21 14.74 1.59 19.69
C ARG A 21 14.32 2.30 18.41
N SER A 22 14.75 1.77 17.27
CA SER A 22 14.36 2.26 15.94
C SER A 22 12.85 2.11 15.73
N LYS A 23 12.30 0.92 16.01
CA LYS A 23 10.87 0.61 15.93
C LYS A 23 10.04 1.47 16.87
N ALA A 24 10.46 1.64 18.13
CA ALA A 24 9.76 2.50 19.09
C ALA A 24 9.67 3.95 18.60
N LEU A 25 10.77 4.51 18.06
CA LEU A 25 10.77 5.86 17.49
C LEU A 25 9.93 5.96 16.22
N GLN A 26 9.91 4.92 15.39
CA GLN A 26 9.05 4.85 14.21
C GLN A 26 7.57 4.86 14.61
N ASN A 27 7.18 4.00 15.56
CA ASN A 27 5.82 3.91 16.07
C ASN A 27 5.38 5.22 16.72
N ALA A 28 6.22 5.84 17.55
CA ALA A 28 5.93 7.13 18.16
C ALA A 28 5.74 8.25 17.10
N CYS A 29 6.56 8.25 16.05
CA CYS A 29 6.38 9.19 14.94
C CYS A 29 5.08 8.93 14.17
N SER A 30 4.73 7.67 13.92
CA SER A 30 3.48 7.28 13.26
C SER A 30 2.27 7.70 14.11
N ALA A 31 2.27 7.40 15.40
CA ALA A 31 1.21 7.80 16.33
C ALA A 31 1.03 9.32 16.37
N MET A 32 2.13 10.08 16.42
CA MET A 32 2.09 11.55 16.36
C MET A 32 1.48 12.04 15.04
N LYS A 33 1.86 11.46 13.90
CA LYS A 33 1.27 11.81 12.60
C LYS A 33 -0.23 11.52 12.56
N SER A 34 -0.65 10.36 13.06
CA SER A 34 -2.07 9.98 13.13
C SER A 34 -2.87 10.94 14.00
N ARG A 35 -2.35 11.32 15.18
CA ARG A 35 -3.00 12.31 16.05
C ARG A 35 -3.16 13.67 15.39
N LYS A 36 -2.08 14.20 14.78
CA LYS A 36 -2.14 15.49 14.06
C LYS A 36 -3.12 15.44 12.90
N ARG A 37 -3.16 14.32 12.19
CA ARG A 37 -4.11 14.12 11.10
C ARG A 37 -5.54 14.11 11.58
N LEU A 38 -5.85 13.41 12.67
CA LEU A 38 -7.19 13.38 13.26
C LEU A 38 -7.68 14.78 13.64
N VAL A 39 -6.81 15.60 14.26
CA VAL A 39 -7.14 16.99 14.61
C VAL A 39 -7.49 17.80 13.35
N TYR A 40 -6.68 17.66 12.29
CA TYR A 40 -6.92 18.34 11.03
C TYR A 40 -8.18 17.87 10.30
N GLU A 41 -8.48 16.57 10.36
CA GLU A 41 -9.71 16.01 9.78
C GLU A 41 -10.95 16.55 10.50
N LYS A 42 -10.91 16.64 11.83
CA LYS A 42 -12.00 17.25 12.61
C LYS A 42 -12.20 18.73 12.29
N SER A 43 -11.13 19.50 12.12
CA SER A 43 -11.25 20.92 11.73
C SER A 43 -11.83 21.05 10.31
N LEU A 44 -11.41 20.18 9.39
CA LEU A 44 -11.97 20.11 8.04
C LEU A 44 -13.48 19.80 8.08
N GLU A 45 -13.91 18.86 8.89
CA GLU A 45 -15.33 18.50 9.07
C GLU A 45 -16.16 19.69 9.59
N SER A 46 -15.64 20.45 10.57
CA SER A 46 -16.33 21.65 11.06
C SER A 46 -16.39 22.78 10.03
N GLU A 47 -15.44 22.84 9.10
CA GLU A 47 -15.30 23.93 8.13
C GLU A 47 -15.85 23.57 6.74
N VAL A 48 -16.47 22.40 6.54
CA VAL A 48 -16.97 21.95 5.21
C VAL A 48 -17.96 22.93 4.61
N ALA A 49 -18.86 23.49 5.42
CA ALA A 49 -19.85 24.46 4.95
C ALA A 49 -19.21 25.76 4.44
N ALA A 50 -18.08 26.16 5.05
CA ALA A 50 -17.35 27.37 4.67
C ALA A 50 -16.35 27.13 3.52
N THR A 51 -15.73 25.94 3.48
CA THR A 51 -14.63 25.62 2.55
C THR A 51 -14.77 24.22 1.93
N PRO A 52 -15.86 23.93 1.18
CA PRO A 52 -16.11 22.60 0.64
C PRO A 52 -14.99 22.12 -0.30
N ASN A 53 -14.35 23.04 -1.04
CA ASN A 53 -13.24 22.72 -1.94
C ASN A 53 -12.04 22.09 -1.21
N LEU A 54 -11.71 22.57 0.01
CA LEU A 54 -10.61 22.00 0.80
C LEU A 54 -10.93 20.59 1.27
N PHE A 55 -12.18 20.36 1.69
CA PHE A 55 -12.66 19.03 2.09
C PHE A 55 -12.61 18.03 0.94
N TYR A 56 -13.14 18.37 -0.24
CA TYR A 56 -13.09 17.48 -1.40
C TYR A 56 -11.67 17.30 -1.94
N ALA A 57 -10.82 18.32 -1.89
CA ALA A 57 -9.40 18.19 -2.24
C ALA A 57 -8.68 17.21 -1.30
N TYR A 58 -8.94 17.30 0.01
CA TYR A 58 -8.41 16.39 1.01
C TYR A 58 -8.86 14.94 0.74
N LEU A 59 -10.17 14.73 0.53
CA LEU A 59 -10.73 13.43 0.19
C LEU A 59 -10.08 12.86 -1.07
N ARG A 60 -10.07 13.63 -2.17
CA ARG A 60 -9.47 13.21 -3.45
C ARG A 60 -8.00 12.83 -3.31
N ARG A 61 -7.24 13.54 -2.48
CA ARG A 61 -5.84 13.21 -2.21
C ARG A 61 -5.69 11.91 -1.41
N ARG A 62 -6.62 11.63 -0.50
CA ARG A 62 -6.58 10.45 0.38
C ARG A 62 -7.13 9.19 -0.29
N THR A 63 -8.12 9.35 -1.17
CA THR A 63 -8.74 8.26 -1.94
C THR A 63 -8.11 8.05 -3.30
N ARG A 64 -7.13 8.88 -3.70
CA ARG A 64 -6.17 8.53 -4.75
C ARG A 64 -5.37 7.32 -4.27
N ALA A 65 -5.95 6.14 -4.46
CA ALA A 65 -5.17 4.95 -4.66
C ALA A 65 -4.27 5.23 -5.87
N THR A 66 -2.96 5.10 -5.68
CA THR A 66 -2.10 4.78 -6.82
C THR A 66 -2.59 3.42 -7.29
N VAL A 67 -3.40 3.41 -8.35
CA VAL A 67 -3.76 2.19 -9.09
C VAL A 67 -2.51 1.75 -9.86
N ASP A 68 -1.42 1.55 -9.12
CA ASP A 68 -0.21 1.03 -9.69
C ASP A 68 -0.24 -0.45 -9.35
N ILE A 69 -0.64 -1.24 -10.34
CA ILE A 69 -0.57 -2.69 -10.23
C ILE A 69 0.93 -3.01 -10.10
N PRO A 70 1.39 -3.66 -9.02
CA PRO A 70 2.79 -4.01 -8.86
C PRO A 70 3.29 -4.78 -10.09
N LYS A 71 4.54 -4.55 -10.48
CA LYS A 71 5.16 -5.35 -11.55
C LYS A 71 5.11 -6.82 -11.13
N LEU A 72 4.47 -7.65 -11.95
CA LEU A 72 4.43 -9.10 -11.78
C LEU A 72 5.61 -9.70 -12.53
N GLU A 73 6.31 -10.64 -11.91
CA GLU A 73 7.34 -11.43 -12.57
C GLU A 73 6.71 -12.67 -13.23
N ILE A 74 6.87 -12.80 -14.54
CA ILE A 74 6.43 -13.95 -15.32
C ILE A 74 7.64 -14.52 -16.03
N ASN A 75 7.95 -15.79 -15.80
CA ASN A 75 9.05 -16.50 -16.47
C ASN A 75 10.41 -15.77 -16.38
N GLY A 76 10.69 -15.10 -15.26
CA GLY A 76 11.94 -14.37 -15.05
C GLY A 76 11.97 -12.96 -15.65
N ALA A 77 10.87 -12.47 -16.22
CA ALA A 77 10.74 -11.11 -16.75
C ALA A 77 9.67 -10.31 -15.97
N LEU A 78 9.97 -9.04 -15.67
CA LEU A 78 9.03 -8.13 -15.03
C LEU A 78 8.05 -7.57 -16.07
N THR A 79 6.76 -7.56 -15.71
CA THR A 79 5.71 -6.89 -16.48
C THR A 79 5.80 -5.37 -16.27
N GLU A 80 6.14 -4.66 -17.33
CA GLU A 80 6.31 -3.21 -17.30
C GLU A 80 5.00 -2.48 -17.65
N THR A 81 4.20 -3.05 -18.58
CA THR A 81 2.95 -2.43 -19.03
C THR A 81 1.74 -2.98 -18.29
N ASP A 82 0.69 -2.16 -18.16
CA ASP A 82 -0.55 -2.58 -17.52
C ASP A 82 -1.27 -3.69 -18.31
N VAL A 83 -1.05 -3.75 -19.63
CA VAL A 83 -1.55 -4.83 -20.49
C VAL A 83 -0.92 -6.16 -20.11
N ASP A 84 0.41 -6.19 -19.97
CA ASP A 84 1.13 -7.41 -19.59
C ASP A 84 0.70 -7.90 -18.20
N LYS A 85 0.51 -6.98 -17.24
CA LYS A 85 0.03 -7.29 -15.90
C LYS A 85 -1.39 -7.89 -15.92
N ALA A 86 -2.29 -7.29 -16.70
CA ALA A 86 -3.66 -7.78 -16.85
C ALA A 86 -3.69 -9.18 -17.48
N GLU A 87 -2.88 -9.41 -18.51
CA GLU A 87 -2.79 -10.70 -19.17
C GLU A 87 -2.20 -11.78 -18.26
N ALA A 88 -1.16 -11.45 -17.49
CA ALA A 88 -0.57 -12.32 -16.48
C ALA A 88 -1.61 -12.79 -15.45
N PHE A 89 -2.38 -11.83 -14.95
CA PHE A 89 -3.40 -12.06 -13.96
C PHE A 89 -4.51 -12.95 -14.52
N ALA A 90 -4.98 -12.66 -15.74
CA ALA A 90 -5.98 -13.48 -16.41
C ALA A 90 -5.51 -14.92 -16.63
N ARG A 91 -4.26 -15.12 -17.08
CA ARG A 91 -3.65 -16.45 -17.25
C ARG A 91 -3.55 -17.20 -15.92
N HIS A 92 -3.13 -16.53 -14.85
CA HIS A 92 -3.08 -17.14 -13.52
C HIS A 92 -4.48 -17.58 -13.05
N CYS A 93 -5.48 -16.70 -13.16
CA CYS A 93 -6.85 -17.04 -12.78
C CYS A 93 -7.40 -18.20 -13.62
N ALA A 94 -7.13 -18.24 -14.93
CA ALA A 94 -7.53 -19.36 -15.79
C ALA A 94 -6.89 -20.68 -15.35
N SER A 95 -5.60 -20.68 -15.01
CA SER A 95 -4.87 -21.88 -14.58
C SER A 95 -5.43 -22.54 -13.31
N VAL A 96 -6.09 -21.76 -12.45
CA VAL A 96 -6.76 -22.29 -11.24
C VAL A 96 -7.96 -23.16 -11.60
N TYR A 97 -8.58 -22.94 -12.76
CA TYR A 97 -9.74 -23.70 -13.23
C TYR A 97 -9.38 -24.85 -14.18
N ASP A 98 -8.16 -24.85 -14.74
CA ASP A 98 -7.68 -25.94 -15.60
C ASP A 98 -7.41 -27.25 -14.83
N THR A 99 -7.33 -27.22 -13.49
CA THR A 99 -7.08 -28.41 -12.68
C THR A 99 -8.28 -29.35 -12.51
N ASP A 100 -9.49 -28.97 -12.92
CA ASP A 100 -10.70 -29.79 -12.76
C ASP A 100 -11.13 -30.53 -14.04
N THR A 101 -10.37 -30.45 -15.14
CA THR A 101 -10.74 -31.12 -16.39
C THR A 101 -10.19 -32.55 -16.54
N SER A 102 -10.05 -33.30 -15.43
CA SER A 102 -9.64 -34.71 -15.47
C SER A 102 -10.52 -35.66 -14.63
N SER A 103 -11.83 -35.46 -14.62
CA SER A 103 -12.77 -36.51 -14.22
C SER A 103 -14.12 -36.37 -14.93
N SER A 104 -14.11 -36.39 -16.26
CA SER A 104 -15.34 -36.62 -17.02
C SER A 104 -15.85 -38.03 -16.70
N PRO A 105 -17.05 -38.23 -16.12
CA PRO A 105 -17.59 -39.56 -15.93
C PRO A 105 -17.98 -40.10 -17.30
N ARG A 106 -17.36 -41.21 -17.72
CA ARG A 106 -17.82 -41.99 -18.86
C ARG A 106 -19.18 -42.56 -18.48
N LEU A 107 -20.24 -42.00 -19.05
CA LEU A 107 -21.56 -42.62 -19.03
C LEU A 107 -21.54 -43.79 -20.02
N SER A 108 -21.47 -45.00 -19.47
CA SER A 108 -21.80 -46.26 -20.14
C SER A 108 -23.29 -46.55 -20.03
#